data_AF-A0A7C6JRK4-F1
#
_entry.id   AF-A0A7C6JRK4-F1
#
_cell.length_a   1.000
_cell.length_b   1.000
_cell.length_c   1.000
_cell.angle_alpha   90.00
_cell.angle_beta   90.00
_cell.angle_gamma   90.00
#
_symmetry.space_group_name_H-M   'P 1'
#
loop_
_entity.id
_entity.type
_entity.pdbx_description
1 polymer ?
#
loop_
_entity_poly.entity_id
_entity_poly.type
_entity_poly.pdbx_seq_one_letter_code
_entity_poly.pdbx_strand_id
1 'polypeptide(L)' 'MVFLAELGDKTQLATMLLAAESRSLWAVFIGSAGALVLSSFIGVLAGEALTRIVSPQLLKTAAGIAFIVLGIIMLVKRG' A
#
# COMPACT_ATOMS: atom_id res chain seq x y z
N MET A 1 -3.24 -4.22 -19.33
CA MET A 1 -2.02 -3.41 -19.09
C MET A 1 -1.80 -3.11 -17.61
N VAL A 2 -2.81 -2.71 -16.81
CA VAL A 2 -2.64 -2.42 -15.36
C VAL A 2 -2.29 -3.65 -14.52
N PHE A 3 -2.96 -4.79 -14.74
CA PHE A 3 -2.69 -6.02 -13.97
C PHE A 3 -1.22 -6.47 -14.03
N LEU A 4 -0.58 -6.30 -15.19
CA LEU A 4 0.84 -6.65 -15.37
C LEU A 4 1.78 -5.64 -14.71
N ALA A 5 1.33 -4.39 -14.52
CA ALA A 5 2.05 -3.36 -13.76
C ALA A 5 1.87 -3.52 -12.24
N GLU A 6 0.78 -4.15 -11.79
CA GLU A 6 0.55 -4.50 -10.38
C GLU A 6 1.21 -5.83 -10.00
N LEU A 7 1.41 -6.75 -10.96
CA LEU A 7 2.12 -8.00 -10.73
C LEU A 7 3.61 -7.74 -10.48
N GLY A 8 4.07 -8.12 -9.28
CA GLY A 8 5.48 -7.97 -8.89
C GLY A 8 5.77 -6.79 -7.97
N ASP A 9 4.74 -6.18 -7.37
CA ASP A 9 4.97 -5.29 -6.24
C ASP A 9 5.70 -6.03 -5.10
N LYS A 10 6.51 -5.27 -4.33
CA LYS A 10 7.34 -5.81 -3.24
C LYS A 10 6.54 -6.64 -2.25
N THR A 11 5.31 -6.23 -1.98
CA THR A 11 4.41 -6.93 -1.07
C THR A 11 4.00 -8.30 -1.62
N GLN A 12 3.77 -8.41 -2.93
CA GLN A 12 3.44 -9.67 -3.60
C GLN A 12 4.65 -10.61 -3.67
N LEU A 13 5.84 -10.09 -3.95
CA LEU A 13 7.06 -10.90 -3.93
C LEU A 13 7.35 -11.44 -2.51
N ALA A 14 7.14 -10.62 -1.47
CA ALA A 14 7.31 -11.04 -0.09
C ALA A 14 6.30 -12.13 0.31
N THR A 15 5.02 -12.01 -0.08
CA THR A 15 4.02 -13.05 0.21
C THR A 15 4.28 -14.34 -0.55
N MET A 16 4.77 -14.27 -1.80
CA MET A 16 5.18 -15.44 -2.57
C MET A 16 6.39 -16.14 -1.95
N LEU A 17 7.39 -15.40 -1.48
CA LEU A 17 8.54 -15.96 -0.75
C LEU A 17 8.11 -16.64 0.55
N LEU A 18 7.26 -15.99 1.34
CA LEU A 18 6.68 -16.57 2.57
C LEU A 18 5.88 -17.84 2.27
N ALA A 19 5.14 -17.88 1.15
CA ALA A 19 4.41 -19.06 0.70
C ALA A 19 5.34 -20.19 0.27
N ALA A 20 6.47 -19.87 -0.37
CA ALA A 20 7.47 -20.83 -0.79
C ALA A 20 8.24 -21.46 0.40
N GLU A 21 8.45 -20.69 1.47
CA GLU A 21 9.17 -21.15 2.67
C GLU A 21 8.23 -21.82 3.71
N SER A 22 6.95 -21.48 3.71
CA SER A 22 5.97 -22.03 4.66
C SER A 22 5.49 -23.42 4.28
N ARG A 23 5.34 -24.29 5.28
CA ARG A 23 4.75 -25.63 5.10
C ARG A 23 3.25 -25.63 4.77
N SER A 24 2.56 -24.50 4.94
CA SER A 24 1.11 -24.36 4.70
C SER A 24 0.79 -23.10 3.90
N LEU A 25 0.39 -23.31 2.64
CA LEU A 25 -0.08 -22.24 1.74
C LEU A 25 -1.31 -21.51 2.29
N TRP A 26 -2.22 -22.24 2.94
CA TRP A 26 -3.45 -21.68 3.52
C TRP A 26 -3.16 -20.72 4.68
N ALA A 27 -2.15 -21.01 5.50
CA ALA A 27 -1.76 -20.12 6.59
C ALA A 27 -1.20 -18.79 6.06
N VAL A 28 -0.37 -18.84 5.02
CA VAL A 28 0.18 -17.64 4.38
C VAL A 28 -0.90 -16.83 3.67
N PHE A 29 -1.83 -17.52 2.98
CA PHE A 29 -2.96 -16.86 2.33
C PHE A 29 -3.83 -16.11 3.33
N ILE A 30 -4.30 -16.78 4.39
CA ILE A 30 -5.16 -16.14 5.40
C ILE A 30 -4.40 -15.05 6.14
N GLY A 31 -3.13 -15.27 6.49
CA GLY A 31 -2.30 -14.28 7.18
C GLY A 31 -2.08 -13.01 6.34
N SER A 32 -1.71 -13.16 5.07
CA SER A 32 -1.48 -12.02 4.18
C SER A 32 -2.77 -11.30 3.79
N ALA A 33 -3.85 -12.04 3.50
CA ALA A 33 -5.16 -11.44 3.24
C ALA A 33 -5.69 -10.71 4.48
N GLY A 34 -5.57 -11.32 5.66
CA GLY A 34 -5.95 -10.69 6.92
C GLY A 34 -5.14 -9.44 7.22
N ALA A 35 -3.82 -9.48 7.03
CA ALA A 35 -2.95 -8.31 7.19
C ALA A 35 -3.34 -7.17 6.24
N LEU A 36 -3.64 -7.48 4.97
CA LEU A 36 -4.07 -6.48 3.99
C LEU A 36 -5.40 -5.83 4.39
N VAL A 37 -6.39 -6.64 4.78
CA VAL A 37 -7.70 -6.14 5.21
C VAL A 37 -7.57 -5.28 6.46
N LEU A 38 -6.83 -5.75 7.47
CA LEU A 38 -6.60 -5.01 8.71
C LEU A 38 -5.85 -3.70 8.47
N SER A 39 -4.78 -3.73 7.69
CA SER A 39 -4.02 -2.52 7.35
C SER A 39 -4.89 -1.49 6.61
N SER A 40 -5.70 -1.95 5.65
CA SER A 40 -6.62 -1.08 4.91
C SER A 40 -7.71 -0.52 5.82
N PHE A 41 -8.28 -1.35 6.69
CA PHE A 41 -9.31 -0.95 7.64
C PHE A 41 -8.80 0.14 8.59
N ILE A 42 -7.62 -0.06 9.19
CA ILE A 42 -6.98 0.95 10.04
C ILE A 42 -6.71 2.23 9.26
N GLY A 43 -6.21 2.12 8.03
CA GLY A 43 -5.96 3.27 7.16
C GLY A 43 -7.23 4.06 6.85
N VAL A 44 -8.34 3.39 6.57
CA VAL A 44 -9.64 4.02 6.31
C VAL A 44 -10.18 4.70 7.56
N LEU A 45 -10.14 4.05 8.73
CA LEU A 45 -10.58 4.66 10.00
C LEU A 45 -9.76 5.90 10.34
N ALA A 46 -8.43 5.83 10.19
CA ALA A 46 -7.55 6.97 10.42
C ALA A 46 -7.82 8.10 9.41
N GLY A 47 -8.03 7.77 8.14
CA GLY A 47 -8.39 8.73 7.10
C GLY A 47 -9.73 9.40 7.38
N GLU A 48 -10.74 8.66 7.84
CA GLU A 48 -12.04 9.20 8.24
C GLU A 48 -11.93 10.12 9.46
N ALA A 49 -11.15 9.74 10.47
CA ALA A 49 -10.91 10.60 11.63
C ALA A 49 -10.22 11.92 11.21
N LEU A 50 -9.27 11.84 10.27
CA LEU A 50 -8.53 12.99 9.78
C LEU A 50 -9.41 13.94 8.95
N THR A 51 -10.33 13.42 8.12
CA THR A 51 -11.22 14.25 7.29
C THR A 51 -12.28 15.00 8.11
N ARG A 52 -12.56 14.57 9.34
CA ARG A 52 -13.40 15.31 10.29
C ARG A 52 -12.71 16.55 10.88
N ILE A 53 -11.38 16.56 10.90
CA ILE A 53 -10.56 17.62 11.51
C ILE A 53 -9.99 18.56 10.42
N VAL A 54 -9.64 18.00 9.26
CA VAL A 54 -8.95 18.71 8.17
C VAL A 54 -9.88 18.84 6.96
N SER A 55 -9.90 20.02 6.34
CA SER A 55 -10.76 20.23 5.17
C SER A 55 -10.36 19.32 3.99
N PRO A 56 -11.32 18.79 3.22
CA PRO A 56 -11.04 17.90 2.09
C PRO A 56 -10.11 18.52 1.04
N GLN A 57 -10.18 19.84 0.85
CA GLN A 57 -9.31 20.58 -0.08
C GLN A 57 -7.84 20.49 0.36
N LEU A 58 -7.55 20.75 1.64
CA LEU A 58 -6.18 20.67 2.15
C LEU A 58 -5.63 19.26 2.05
N LEU A 59 -6.45 18.25 2.34
CA LEU A 59 -6.05 16.84 2.26
C LEU A 59 -5.70 16.43 0.82
N LYS A 60 -6.51 16.87 -0.16
CA LYS A 60 -6.24 16.63 -1.59
C LYS A 60 -4.97 17.32 -2.06
N THR A 61 -4.78 18.59 -1.70
CA THR A 61 -3.57 19.34 -2.09
C THR A 61 -2.32 18.73 -1.45
N ALA A 62 -2.38 18.36 -0.17
CA ALA A 62 -1.28 17.70 0.52
C ALA A 62 -0.92 16.35 -0.11
N ALA A 63 -1.92 15.52 -0.44
CA ALA A 63 -1.69 14.26 -1.14
C ALA A 63 -1.03 14.48 -2.51
N GLY A 64 -1.51 15.46 -3.30
CA GLY A 64 -0.91 15.80 -4.59
C GLY A 64 0.55 16.23 -4.47
N ILE A 65 0.88 17.09 -3.51
CA ILE A 65 2.27 17.50 -3.22
C ILE A 65 3.11 16.28 -2.83
N ALA A 66 2.61 15.41 -1.96
CA ALA A 66 3.31 14.19 -1.55
C ALA A 66 3.62 13.28 -2.76
N PHE A 67 2.66 13.10 -3.67
CA PHE A 67 2.88 12.34 -4.91
C PHE A 67 3.96 12.97 -5.81
N ILE A 68 3.97 14.30 -5.97
CA ILE A 68 5.00 15.00 -6.75
C ILE A 68 6.38 14.79 -6.11
N VAL A 69 6.49 15.00 -4.79
CA VAL A 69 7.75 14.83 -4.05
C VAL A 69 8.26 13.40 -4.18
N LEU A 70 7.40 12.39 -3.97
CA LEU A 70 7.76 10.98 -4.14
C LEU A 70 8.20 10.68 -5.58
N GLY A 71 7.51 11.24 -6.58
CA GLY A 71 7.88 11.13 -7.99
C GLY A 71 9.28 11.69 -8.28
N ILE A 72 9.58 12.89 -7.76
CA ILE A 72 10.91 13.50 -7.90
C ILE A 72 11.98 12.66 -7.21
N ILE A 73 11.74 12.22 -5.97
CA ILE A 73 12.68 11.36 -5.23
C ILE A 73 12.96 10.07 -6.02
N MET A 74 11.92 9.45 -6.57
CA MET A 74 12.06 8.22 -7.34
C MET A 74 12.80 8.44 -8.65
N LEU A 75 12.63 9.59 -9.31
CA LEU A 75 13.36 9.97 -10.52
C LEU A 75 14.84 10.19 -10.21
N VAL A 76 15.16 10.95 -9.16
CA VAL A 76 16.55 11.23 -8.74
C VAL A 76 17.26 9.96 -8.28
N LYS A 77 16.57 9.07 -7.55
CA LYS A 77 17.17 7.84 -7.02
C LYS A 77 17.34 6.74 -8.08
N ARG A 78 16.65 6.85 -9.22
CA ARG A 78 16.81 5.95 -10.38
C ARG A 78 17.81 6.49 -11.42
N GLY A 79 18.20 7.76 -11.34
CA GLY A 79 19.22 8.39 -12.16
C GLY A 79 20.63 8.16 -11.65
#